data_AF-A0A5B7UEJ3-F1
#
_entry.id   AF-A0A5B7UEJ3-F1
#
_cell.length_a   1.000
_cell.length_b   1.000
_cell.length_c   1.000
_cell.angle_alpha   90.00
_cell.angle_beta   90.00
_cell.angle_gamma   90.00
#
_symmetry.space_group_name_H-M   'P 1'
#
loop_
_entity.id
_entity.type
_entity.pdbx_description
1 polymer ?
#
loop_
_entity_poly.entity_id
_entity_poly.type
_entity_poly.pdbx_seq_one_letter_code
_entity_poly.pdbx_strand_id
1 'polypeptide(L)'
;MSLGIEENIGLFLIAGIIIWIASNRLSAVVEYIDQQFNLGDAFGGTIMLAIATNLPETVIVIQGVQQSDNSLALGNILGGIALQTLLLVLFDFASRKEKAPLSTLTYHRNSILQGLFLCIILGLVIMGAQFQPHFVDYPISPIELLIAFSWLFSLYLLKQGEKSKMIPKIEDKTKHHLNTSQEKALWELLGLAILITFLG
;
A
#
# COMPACT_ATOMS: atom_id res chain seq x y z
N MET A 1 -16.01 28.66 17.15
CA MET A 1 -17.39 28.35 16.72
C MET A 1 -17.38 26.89 16.33
N SER A 2 -18.04 26.01 17.10
CA SER A 2 -18.18 24.62 16.69
C SER A 2 -19.14 24.57 15.50
N LEU A 3 -18.65 24.14 14.34
CA LEU A 3 -19.46 23.81 13.17
C LEU A 3 -20.57 22.83 13.59
N GLY A 4 -21.74 22.95 12.97
CA GLY A 4 -22.84 22.02 13.19
C GLY A 4 -22.45 20.60 12.78
N ILE A 5 -23.07 19.57 13.38
CA ILE A 5 -22.81 18.16 13.03
C ILE A 5 -23.00 17.91 11.53
N GLU A 6 -24.02 18.53 10.92
CA GLU A 6 -24.30 18.46 9.48
C GLU A 6 -23.16 19.02 8.62
N GLU A 7 -22.55 20.13 9.06
CA GLU A 7 -21.43 20.78 8.37
C GLU A 7 -20.17 19.94 8.47
N ASN A 8 -19.92 19.34 9.64
CA ASN A 8 -18.79 18.43 9.86
C ASN A 8 -18.93 17.15 9.01
N ILE A 9 -20.14 16.62 8.85
CA ILE A 9 -20.40 15.49 7.95
C ILE A 9 -20.12 15.89 6.50
N GLY A 10 -20.58 17.07 6.07
CA GLY A 10 -20.31 17.59 4.73
C GLY A 10 -18.81 17.74 4.46
N LEU A 11 -18.07 18.34 5.39
CA LEU A 11 -16.61 18.47 5.32
C LEU A 11 -15.91 17.11 5.27
N PHE A 12 -16.34 16.16 6.11
CA PHE A 12 -15.80 14.81 6.13
C PHE A 12 -15.97 14.09 4.79
N LEU A 13 -17.17 14.16 4.19
CA LEU A 13 -17.44 13.56 2.89
C LEU A 13 -16.62 14.19 1.77
N ILE A 14 -16.51 15.52 1.75
CA ILE A 14 -15.70 16.25 0.77
C ILE A 14 -14.22 15.87 0.89
N ALA A 15 -13.69 15.86 2.13
CA ALA A 15 -12.32 15.43 2.39
C ALA A 15 -12.07 13.99 1.94
N GLY A 16 -13.01 13.07 2.22
CA GLY A 16 -12.95 11.69 1.77
C GLY A 16 -12.88 11.55 0.25
N ILE A 17 -13.70 12.32 -0.49
CA ILE A 17 -13.67 12.34 -1.96
C ILE A 17 -12.33 12.86 -2.48
N ILE A 18 -11.80 13.93 -1.88
CA ILE A 18 -10.51 14.50 -2.27
C ILE A 18 -9.39 13.47 -2.07
N ILE A 19 -9.36 12.80 -0.92
CA ILE A 19 -8.36 11.75 -0.61
C ILE A 19 -8.49 10.60 -1.60
N TRP A 20 -9.71 10.17 -1.93
CA TRP A 20 -9.93 9.10 -2.91
C TRP A 20 -9.38 9.47 -4.29
N ILE A 21 -9.66 10.68 -4.78
CA ILE A 21 -9.14 11.17 -6.06
C ILE A 21 -7.61 11.27 -6.02
N ALA A 22 -7.04 11.82 -4.96
CA ALA A 22 -5.59 11.95 -4.79
C ALA A 22 -4.89 10.59 -4.80
N SER A 23 -5.45 9.62 -4.07
CA SER A 23 -4.93 8.24 -4.01
C SER A 23 -4.93 7.57 -5.38
N ASN A 24 -6.02 7.71 -6.14
CA ASN A 24 -6.10 7.14 -7.50
C ASN A 24 -5.09 7.79 -8.46
N ARG A 25 -4.88 9.11 -8.36
CA ARG A 25 -3.88 9.84 -9.16
C ARG A 25 -2.45 9.42 -8.81
N LEU A 26 -2.17 9.22 -7.52
CA LEU A 26 -0.87 8.79 -7.05
C LEU A 26 -0.48 7.41 -7.62
N SER A 27 -1.41 6.44 -7.59
CA SER A 27 -1.17 5.11 -8.18
C SER A 27 -0.79 5.19 -9.66
N ALA A 28 -1.44 6.08 -10.44
CA ALA A 28 -1.11 6.27 -11.85
C ALA A 28 0.27 6.90 -12.08
N VAL A 29 0.72 7.81 -11.21
CA VAL A 29 2.07 8.39 -11.27
C VAL A 29 3.12 7.33 -10.96
N VAL A 30 2.85 6.50 -9.96
CA VAL A 30 3.76 5.43 -9.54
C VAL A 30 3.91 4.38 -10.64
N GLU A 31 2.82 4.03 -11.33
CA GLU A 31 2.86 3.14 -12.50
C GLU A 31 3.64 3.75 -13.67
N TYR A 32 3.53 5.06 -13.89
CA TYR A 32 4.35 5.76 -14.89
C TYR A 32 5.84 5.74 -14.55
N ILE A 33 6.19 5.95 -13.28
CA ILE A 33 7.58 5.87 -12.79
C ILE A 33 8.13 4.45 -13.02
N ASP A 34 7.35 3.42 -12.71
CA ASP A 34 7.76 2.03 -12.93
C ASP A 34 8.12 1.75 -14.40
N GLN A 35 7.29 2.25 -15.33
CA GLN A 35 7.51 2.11 -16.77
C GLN A 35 8.75 2.87 -17.28
N GLN A 36 9.02 4.08 -16.76
CA GLN A 36 10.12 4.93 -17.23
C GLN A 36 11.48 4.50 -16.68
N PHE A 37 11.54 4.14 -15.40
CA PHE A 37 12.78 3.71 -14.76
C PHE A 37 13.12 2.24 -15.05
N ASN A 38 12.21 1.52 -15.72
CA ASN A 38 12.38 0.14 -16.15
C ASN A 38 12.93 -0.71 -14.99
N LEU A 39 12.29 -0.57 -13.81
CA LEU A 39 12.78 -1.01 -12.49
C LEU A 39 12.95 -2.54 -12.34
N GLY A 40 12.94 -3.27 -13.46
CA GLY A 40 13.08 -4.72 -13.54
C GLY A 40 11.76 -5.44 -13.29
N ASP A 41 11.54 -6.47 -14.12
CA ASP A 41 10.50 -7.52 -14.07
C ASP A 41 9.76 -7.58 -12.72
N ALA A 42 8.42 -7.37 -12.75
CA ALA A 42 7.34 -7.38 -11.73
C ALA A 42 7.62 -6.91 -10.29
N PHE A 43 8.83 -7.07 -9.79
CA PHE A 43 9.37 -6.63 -8.52
C PHE A 43 9.29 -5.12 -8.30
N GLY A 44 9.73 -4.31 -9.27
CA GLY A 44 9.65 -2.85 -9.21
C GLY A 44 8.21 -2.37 -9.06
N GLY A 45 7.35 -2.82 -9.99
CA GLY A 45 5.93 -2.50 -10.00
C GLY A 45 5.17 -2.99 -8.77
N THR A 46 5.50 -4.16 -8.23
CA THR A 46 4.82 -4.69 -7.02
C THR A 46 5.15 -3.85 -5.79
N ILE A 47 6.41 -3.48 -5.57
CA ILE A 47 6.81 -2.63 -4.44
C ILE A 47 6.21 -1.24 -4.58
N MET A 48 6.30 -0.66 -5.78
CA MET A 48 5.76 0.65 -6.09
C MET A 48 4.25 0.70 -5.86
N LEU A 49 3.50 -0.27 -6.38
CA LEU A 49 2.07 -0.40 -6.15
C LEU A 49 1.75 -0.53 -4.65
N ALA A 50 2.48 -1.38 -3.91
CA ALA A 50 2.29 -1.56 -2.48
C ALA A 50 2.53 -0.27 -1.68
N ILE A 51 3.49 0.55 -2.07
CA ILE A 51 3.72 1.87 -1.46
C ILE A 51 2.56 2.81 -1.80
N ALA A 52 2.16 2.88 -3.07
CA ALA A 52 1.10 3.77 -3.53
C ALA A 52 -0.24 3.51 -2.83
N THR A 53 -0.61 2.23 -2.65
CA THR A 53 -1.89 1.85 -2.02
C THR A 53 -1.91 2.06 -0.51
N ASN A 54 -0.75 2.03 0.16
CA ASN A 54 -0.64 2.20 1.61
C ASN A 54 -0.31 3.63 2.04
N LEU A 55 0.06 4.51 1.11
CA LEU A 55 0.44 5.89 1.42
C LEU A 55 -0.70 6.68 2.11
N PRO A 56 -1.96 6.64 1.64
CA PRO A 56 -3.04 7.39 2.27
C PRO A 56 -3.26 6.98 3.72
N GLU A 57 -3.25 5.67 4.00
CA GLU A 57 -3.39 5.13 5.36
C GLU A 57 -2.22 5.57 6.25
N THR A 58 -1.00 5.55 5.72
CA THR A 58 0.20 5.97 6.45
C THR A 58 0.13 7.44 6.84
N VAL A 59 -0.33 8.33 5.94
CA VAL A 59 -0.50 9.76 6.23
C VAL A 59 -1.51 9.98 7.36
N ILE A 60 -2.65 9.29 7.33
CA ILE A 60 -3.68 9.41 8.38
C ILE A 60 -3.14 8.93 9.74
N VAL A 61 -2.39 7.83 9.76
CA VAL A 61 -1.75 7.32 10.99
C VAL A 61 -0.75 8.33 11.55
N ILE A 62 0.12 8.88 10.70
CA ILE A 62 1.10 9.89 11.11
C ILE A 62 0.39 11.12 11.70
N GLN A 63 -0.67 11.60 11.05
CA GLN A 63 -1.44 12.74 11.54
C GLN A 63 -2.14 12.44 12.87
N GLY A 64 -2.76 11.26 13.01
CA GLY A 64 -3.39 10.84 14.27
C GLY A 64 -2.40 10.79 15.43
N VAL A 65 -1.19 10.25 15.19
CA VAL A 65 -0.12 10.22 16.21
C VAL A 65 0.37 11.63 16.54
N GLN A 66 0.56 12.50 15.54
CA GLN A 66 0.97 13.91 15.76
C GLN A 66 -0.06 14.68 16.59
N GLN A 67 -1.35 14.41 16.39
CA GLN A 67 -2.45 15.03 17.14
C GLN A 67 -2.70 14.35 18.50
N SER A 68 -1.87 13.35 18.89
CA SER A 68 -2.07 12.52 20.10
C SER A 68 -3.41 11.79 20.14
N ASP A 69 -4.05 11.60 18.98
CA ASP A 69 -5.28 10.82 18.81
C ASP A 69 -4.94 9.40 18.37
N ASN A 70 -4.55 8.59 19.34
CA ASN A 70 -4.26 7.17 19.13
C ASN A 70 -5.51 6.39 18.69
N SER A 71 -6.72 6.89 19.00
CA SER A 71 -7.96 6.22 18.61
C SER A 71 -8.19 6.35 17.11
N LEU A 72 -7.91 7.53 16.54
CA LEU A 72 -7.95 7.76 15.08
C LEU A 72 -6.92 6.90 14.35
N ALA A 73 -5.67 6.86 14.85
CA ALA A 73 -4.60 6.08 14.23
C ALA A 73 -4.91 4.57 14.24
N LEU A 74 -5.34 4.02 15.38
CA LEU A 74 -5.73 2.61 15.50
C LEU A 74 -6.99 2.28 14.69
N GLY A 75 -7.98 3.19 14.71
CA GLY A 75 -9.20 3.06 13.92
C GLY A 75 -8.93 2.99 12.42
N ASN A 76 -7.99 3.81 11.92
CA ASN A 76 -7.57 3.79 10.53
C ASN A 76 -6.91 2.46 10.15
N ILE A 77 -5.99 1.94 10.96
CA ILE A 77 -5.28 0.68 10.67
C ILE A 77 -6.27 -0.49 10.66
N LEU A 78 -7.08 -0.63 11.72
CA LEU A 78 -8.02 -1.75 11.85
C LEU A 78 -9.14 -1.67 10.80
N GLY A 79 -9.66 -0.46 10.57
CA GLY A 79 -10.68 -0.21 9.55
C GLY A 79 -10.18 -0.46 8.13
N GLY A 80 -8.96 -0.04 7.82
CA GLY A 80 -8.30 -0.28 6.53
C GLY A 80 -8.19 -1.78 6.23
N ILE A 81 -7.64 -2.57 7.16
CA ILE A 81 -7.51 -4.03 7.01
C ILE A 81 -8.89 -4.69 6.86
N ALA A 82 -9.88 -4.25 7.63
CA ALA A 82 -11.25 -4.77 7.55
C ALA A 82 -11.90 -4.48 6.19
N LEU A 83 -11.77 -3.25 5.67
CA LEU A 83 -12.29 -2.88 4.35
C LEU A 83 -11.56 -3.59 3.22
N GLN A 84 -10.23 -3.67 3.25
CA GLN A 84 -9.46 -4.41 2.24
C GLN A 84 -9.91 -5.87 2.18
N THR A 85 -10.08 -6.52 3.35
CA THR A 85 -10.56 -7.90 3.45
C THR A 85 -12.01 -8.03 2.96
N LEU A 86 -12.90 -7.11 3.37
CA LEU A 86 -14.30 -7.11 2.96
C LEU A 86 -14.44 -6.95 1.44
N LEU A 87 -13.69 -6.02 0.84
CA LEU A 87 -13.69 -5.80 -0.61
C LEU A 87 -13.21 -7.05 -1.35
N LEU A 88 -12.17 -7.73 -0.86
CA LEU A 88 -11.73 -9.00 -1.43
C LEU A 88 -12.84 -10.06 -1.40
N VAL A 89 -13.54 -10.21 -0.27
CA VAL A 89 -14.66 -11.15 -0.14
C VAL A 89 -15.81 -10.78 -1.09
N LEU A 90 -16.14 -9.49 -1.19
CA LEU A 90 -17.19 -9.00 -2.10
C LEU A 90 -16.81 -9.24 -3.56
N PHE A 91 -15.56 -9.00 -3.94
CA PHE A 91 -15.08 -9.27 -5.29
C PHE A 91 -15.05 -10.76 -5.61
N ASP A 92 -14.65 -11.62 -4.67
CA ASP A 92 -14.67 -13.07 -4.86
C ASP A 92 -16.10 -13.58 -5.05
N PHE A 93 -17.06 -13.04 -4.30
CA PHE A 93 -18.48 -13.35 -4.47
C PHE A 93 -19.06 -12.84 -5.81
N ALA A 94 -18.70 -11.61 -6.21
CA ALA A 94 -19.13 -11.02 -7.48
C ALA A 94 -18.51 -11.73 -8.70
N SER A 95 -17.30 -12.29 -8.55
CA SER A 95 -16.55 -12.96 -9.61
C SER A 95 -17.03 -14.40 -9.89
N ARG A 96 -18.09 -14.88 -9.25
CA ARG A 96 -18.71 -16.22 -9.41
C ARG A 96 -19.07 -16.65 -10.84
N LYS A 97 -18.93 -15.79 -11.86
CA LYS A 97 -18.95 -16.22 -13.27
C LYS A 97 -17.70 -17.03 -13.65
N GLU A 98 -16.57 -16.82 -12.99
CA GLU A 98 -15.38 -17.67 -13.11
C GLU A 98 -15.44 -18.79 -12.05
N LYS A 99 -15.14 -20.03 -12.45
CA LYS A 99 -15.33 -21.24 -11.63
C LYS A 99 -14.35 -21.37 -10.45
N ALA A 100 -13.58 -20.34 -10.13
CA ALA A 100 -12.50 -20.42 -9.18
C ALA A 100 -12.35 -19.09 -8.40
N PRO A 101 -12.09 -19.13 -7.08
CA PRO A 101 -11.78 -17.93 -6.30
C PRO A 101 -10.61 -17.15 -6.90
N LEU A 102 -10.58 -15.82 -6.77
CA LEU A 102 -9.47 -14.99 -7.26
C LEU A 102 -8.12 -15.45 -6.69
N SER A 103 -8.11 -16.03 -5.48
CA SER A 103 -6.93 -16.62 -4.83
C SER A 103 -6.34 -17.82 -5.58
N THR A 104 -7.15 -18.55 -6.36
CA THR A 104 -6.70 -19.71 -7.13
C THR A 104 -6.09 -19.35 -8.49
N LEU A 105 -6.40 -18.15 -9.01
CA LEU A 105 -5.80 -17.63 -10.24
C LEU A 105 -4.33 -17.22 -10.06
N THR A 106 -3.92 -16.99 -8.81
CA THR A 106 -2.56 -16.57 -8.42
C THR A 106 -1.69 -17.75 -7.97
N TYR A 107 -2.02 -19.00 -8.35
CA TYR A 107 -1.26 -20.19 -7.97
C TYR A 107 0.05 -20.30 -8.78
N HIS A 108 1.10 -19.66 -8.27
CA HIS A 108 2.47 -19.73 -8.77
C HIS A 108 3.46 -19.99 -7.62
N ARG A 109 4.62 -20.60 -7.94
CA ARG A 109 5.68 -20.92 -6.95
C ARG A 109 6.10 -19.69 -6.13
N ASN A 110 6.06 -18.51 -6.75
CA ASN A 110 6.40 -17.24 -6.12
C ASN A 110 5.36 -16.80 -5.07
N SER A 111 4.07 -17.00 -5.31
CA SER A 111 2.99 -16.65 -4.37
C SER A 111 3.05 -17.48 -3.09
N ILE A 112 3.41 -18.77 -3.21
CA ILE A 112 3.59 -19.67 -2.06
C ILE A 112 4.78 -19.21 -1.20
N LEU A 113 5.90 -18.84 -1.84
CA LEU A 113 7.07 -18.30 -1.13
C LEU A 113 6.75 -16.97 -0.44
N GLN A 114 6.05 -16.05 -1.11
CA GLN A 114 5.64 -14.79 -0.51
C GLN A 114 4.71 -15.00 0.70
N GLY A 115 3.74 -15.91 0.59
CA GLY A 115 2.85 -16.28 1.71
C GLY A 115 3.62 -16.87 2.90
N LEU A 116 4.62 -17.71 2.64
CA LEU A 116 5.49 -18.26 3.69
C LEU A 116 6.29 -17.16 4.41
N PHE A 117 6.93 -16.26 3.64
CA PHE A 117 7.69 -15.14 4.23
C PHE A 117 6.80 -14.17 4.99
N LEU A 118 5.57 -13.93 4.51
CA LEU A 118 4.58 -13.13 5.23
C LEU A 118 4.28 -13.76 6.60
N CYS A 119 4.03 -15.07 6.66
CA CYS A 119 3.82 -15.77 7.93
C CYS A 119 5.03 -15.68 8.87
N ILE A 120 6.25 -15.81 8.34
CA ILE A 120 7.49 -15.67 9.13
C ILE A 120 7.61 -14.26 9.70
N ILE A 121 7.41 -13.22 8.88
CA ILE A 121 7.48 -11.83 9.29
C ILE A 121 6.42 -11.53 10.35
N LEU A 122 5.18 -11.97 10.16
CA LEU A 122 4.12 -11.81 11.15
C LEU A 122 4.46 -12.51 12.48
N GLY A 123 5.05 -13.71 12.42
CA GLY A 123 5.55 -14.40 13.61
C GLY A 123 6.64 -13.61 14.33
N LEU A 124 7.58 -13.01 13.59
CA LEU A 124 8.61 -12.14 14.15
C LEU A 124 8.02 -10.86 14.75
N VAL A 125 7.00 -10.26 14.14
CA VAL A 125 6.30 -9.08 14.67
C VAL A 125 5.62 -9.42 16.00
N ILE A 126 4.91 -10.55 16.08
CA ILE A 126 4.28 -11.01 17.33
C ILE A 126 5.34 -11.28 18.39
N MET A 127 6.44 -11.96 18.03
CA MET A 127 7.55 -12.22 18.94
C MET A 127 8.18 -10.91 19.44
N GLY A 128 8.33 -9.91 18.57
CA GLY A 128 8.82 -8.58 18.91
C GLY A 128 7.90 -7.82 19.86
N ALA A 129 6.58 -7.90 19.63
CA ALA A 129 5.59 -7.28 20.50
C ALA A 129 5.54 -7.88 21.92
N GLN A 130 5.94 -9.15 22.09
CA GLN A 130 6.01 -9.83 23.39
C GLN A 130 7.34 -9.61 24.12
N PHE A 131 8.38 -9.15 23.43
CA PHE A 131 9.66 -8.84 24.05
C PHE A 131 9.54 -7.58 24.90
N GLN A 132 9.65 -7.74 26.22
CA GLN A 132 9.69 -6.63 27.18
C GLN A 132 10.87 -5.68 26.86
N PRO A 133 10.73 -4.36 27.12
CA PRO A 133 11.73 -3.33 26.79
C PRO A 133 12.94 -3.40 27.73
N HIS A 134 13.72 -4.48 27.68
CA HIS A 134 14.97 -4.64 28.44
C HIS A 134 16.21 -4.10 27.71
N PHE A 135 16.05 -3.57 26.49
CA PHE A 135 17.11 -2.93 25.71
C PHE A 135 16.78 -1.46 25.47
N VAL A 136 16.78 -0.65 26.54
CA VAL A 136 16.46 0.79 26.47
C VAL A 136 17.61 1.63 25.89
N ASP A 137 18.80 1.04 25.71
CA ASP A 137 19.98 1.80 25.27
C ASP A 137 20.19 1.83 23.75
N TYR A 138 19.42 1.06 22.95
CA TYR A 138 19.54 1.07 21.49
C TYR A 138 18.19 1.36 20.81
N PRO A 139 18.12 2.32 19.87
CA PRO A 139 16.88 2.68 19.19
C PRO A 139 16.37 1.63 18.20
N ILE A 140 17.13 0.54 17.98
CA ILE A 140 16.79 -0.52 17.02
C ILE A 140 16.86 -1.86 17.74
N SER A 141 15.74 -2.58 17.74
CA SER A 141 15.67 -3.91 18.32
C SER A 141 16.25 -4.97 17.37
N PRO A 142 16.94 -6.01 17.87
CA PRO A 142 17.41 -7.13 17.03
C PRO A 142 16.29 -7.78 16.20
N ILE A 143 15.04 -7.72 16.69
CA ILE A 143 13.87 -8.27 16.00
C ILE A 143 13.50 -7.45 14.75
N GLU A 144 13.68 -6.13 14.80
CA GLU A 144 13.40 -5.22 13.68
C GLU A 144 14.40 -5.46 12.55
N LEU A 145 15.67 -5.70 12.90
CA LEU A 145 16.70 -6.10 11.93
C LEU A 145 16.37 -7.46 11.30
N LEU A 146 15.89 -8.42 12.09
CA LEU A 146 15.46 -9.72 11.55
C LEU A 146 14.25 -9.60 10.62
N ILE A 147 13.28 -8.74 10.95
CA ILE A 147 12.14 -8.45 10.07
C ILE A 147 12.62 -7.83 8.76
N ALA A 148 13.44 -6.78 8.83
CA ALA A 148 13.99 -6.11 7.65
C ALA A 148 14.82 -7.07 6.78
N PHE A 149 15.67 -7.90 7.40
CA PHE A 149 16.46 -8.90 6.70
C PHE A 149 15.59 -9.98 6.06
N SER A 150 14.60 -10.50 6.77
CA SER A 150 13.66 -11.51 6.25
C SER A 150 12.86 -10.96 5.06
N TRP A 151 12.45 -9.70 5.13
CA TRP A 151 11.77 -9.01 4.03
C TRP A 151 12.68 -8.83 2.82
N LEU A 152 13.90 -8.31 2.99
CA LEU A 152 14.88 -8.16 1.91
C LEU A 152 15.27 -9.51 1.29
N PHE A 153 15.37 -10.56 2.10
CA PHE A 153 15.69 -11.91 1.63
C PHE A 153 14.53 -12.51 0.81
N SER A 154 13.28 -12.32 1.26
CA SER A 154 12.08 -12.68 0.50
C SER A 154 12.08 -12.01 -0.88
N LEU A 155 12.42 -10.72 -0.91
CA LEU A 155 12.53 -9.93 -2.13
C LEU A 155 13.64 -10.42 -3.06
N TYR A 156 14.81 -10.75 -2.52
CA TYR A 156 15.91 -11.33 -3.29
C TYR A 156 15.54 -12.67 -3.95
N LEU A 157 14.86 -13.55 -3.21
CA LEU A 157 14.39 -14.84 -3.73
C LEU A 157 13.34 -14.68 -4.83
N LEU A 158 12.48 -13.67 -4.70
CA LEU A 158 11.47 -13.36 -5.71
C LEU A 158 12.12 -12.99 -7.04
N LYS A 159 13.11 -12.09 -7.01
CA LYS A 159 13.91 -11.68 -8.18
C LYS A 159 14.62 -12.85 -8.86
N GLN A 160 15.10 -13.83 -8.08
CA GLN A 160 15.76 -15.01 -8.63
C GLN A 160 14.76 -16.01 -9.26
N GLY A 161 13.55 -16.12 -8.71
CA GLY A 161 12.47 -16.94 -9.26
C GLY A 161 11.91 -16.41 -10.58
N GLU A 162 11.94 -15.09 -10.78
CA GLU A 162 11.39 -14.41 -11.95
C GLU A 162 12.26 -14.50 -13.21
N LYS A 163 13.59 -14.53 -13.05
CA LYS A 163 14.56 -14.72 -14.14
C LYS A 163 14.35 -15.99 -14.99
N SER A 164 13.50 -16.93 -14.55
CA SER A 164 13.26 -18.21 -15.23
C SER A 164 12.02 -18.26 -16.12
N LYS A 165 11.20 -17.20 -16.22
CA LYS A 165 10.05 -17.17 -17.15
C LYS A 165 9.96 -15.80 -17.84
N MET A 166 10.61 -15.70 -19.00
CA MET A 166 10.12 -14.80 -20.05
C MET A 166 8.71 -15.25 -20.42
N ILE A 167 7.71 -14.63 -19.80
CA ILE A 167 6.35 -14.65 -20.34
C ILE A 167 6.40 -13.72 -21.55
N PRO A 168 6.07 -14.18 -22.77
CA PRO A 168 6.00 -13.28 -23.91
C PRO A 168 5.00 -12.19 -23.55
N LYS A 169 5.48 -10.95 -23.54
CA LYS A 169 4.71 -9.73 -23.28
C LYS A 169 3.45 -9.81 -24.13
N ILE A 170 2.29 -10.11 -23.52
CA ILE A 170 1.02 -9.91 -24.20
C ILE A 170 0.98 -8.40 -24.37
N GLU A 171 1.22 -7.96 -25.60
CA GLU A 171 1.02 -6.59 -26.03
C GLU A 171 -0.48 -6.31 -25.87
N ASP A 172 -0.87 -5.93 -24.66
CA ASP A 172 -2.18 -5.38 -24.40
C ASP A 172 -2.25 -4.08 -25.21
N LYS A 173 -2.99 -4.15 -26.31
CA LYS A 173 -3.28 -3.03 -27.20
C LYS A 173 -4.23 -2.02 -26.56
N THR A 174 -4.30 -1.92 -25.24
CA THR A 174 -4.88 -0.77 -24.56
C THR A 174 -3.83 0.32 -24.44
N LYS A 175 -3.50 0.93 -25.58
CA LYS A 175 -2.76 2.20 -25.63
C LYS A 175 -3.61 3.28 -24.95
N HIS A 176 -3.46 3.44 -23.64
CA HIS A 176 -3.88 4.68 -23.00
C HIS A 176 -2.85 5.74 -23.38
N HIS A 177 -3.19 6.56 -24.36
CA HIS A 177 -2.43 7.74 -24.75
C HIS A 177 -2.32 8.68 -23.54
N LEU A 178 -1.20 8.62 -22.81
CA LEU A 178 -0.89 9.59 -21.76
C LEU A 178 -0.36 10.86 -22.43
N ASN A 179 -1.31 11.75 -22.68
CA ASN A 179 -1.12 13.10 -23.18
C ASN A 179 -0.34 13.96 -22.15
N THR A 180 0.47 14.89 -22.65
CA THR A 180 1.29 15.99 -22.09
C THR A 180 0.74 16.81 -20.89
N SER A 181 0.08 16.15 -19.93
CA SER A 181 -0.65 16.72 -18.79
C SER A 181 -0.09 16.25 -17.43
N GLN A 182 0.89 15.35 -17.44
CA GLN A 182 1.44 14.73 -16.22
C GLN A 182 2.41 15.64 -15.46
N GLU A 183 3.12 16.55 -16.15
CA GLU A 183 4.03 17.50 -15.48
C GLU A 183 3.24 18.52 -14.63
N LYS A 184 2.07 18.97 -15.12
CA LYS A 184 1.14 19.81 -14.35
C LYS A 184 0.53 19.08 -13.17
N ALA A 185 0.18 17.80 -13.34
CA ALA A 185 -0.36 16.98 -12.25
C ALA A 185 0.66 16.76 -11.11
N LEU A 186 1.96 16.71 -11.42
CA LEU A 186 3.05 16.58 -10.46
C LEU A 186 3.20 17.84 -9.59
N TRP A 187 3.08 19.03 -10.22
CA TRP A 187 3.06 20.30 -9.50
C TRP A 187 1.78 20.53 -8.70
N GLU A 188 0.62 20.06 -9.18
CA GLU A 188 -0.63 20.10 -8.41
C GLU A 188 -0.62 19.15 -7.21
N LEU A 189 -0.01 17.97 -7.34
CA LEU A 189 0.14 17.02 -6.23
C LEU A 189 1.13 17.51 -5.16
N LEU A 190 2.24 18.13 -5.55
CA LEU A 190 3.12 18.82 -4.61
C LEU A 190 2.38 19.97 -3.91
N GLY A 191 1.57 20.72 -4.64
CA GLY A 191 0.70 21.77 -4.08
C GLY A 191 -0.31 21.24 -3.06
N LEU A 192 -1.00 20.14 -3.37
CA LEU A 192 -1.98 19.51 -2.48
C LEU A 192 -1.35 18.82 -1.28
N ALA A 193 -0.19 18.18 -1.44
CA ALA A 193 0.54 17.59 -0.31
C ALA A 193 1.03 18.67 0.67
N ILE A 194 1.52 19.80 0.14
CA ILE A 194 1.90 20.97 0.96
C ILE A 194 0.65 21.56 1.62
N LEU A 195 -0.46 21.69 0.89
CA LEU A 195 -1.73 22.20 1.43
C LEU A 195 -2.24 21.33 2.59
N ILE A 196 -2.27 20.00 2.44
CA ILE A 196 -2.71 19.05 3.48
C ILE A 196 -1.78 19.08 4.69
N THR A 197 -0.48 19.32 4.50
CA THR A 197 0.49 19.45 5.59
C THR A 197 0.37 20.79 6.32
N PHE A 198 -0.15 21.84 5.66
CA PHE A 198 -0.31 23.19 6.23
C PHE A 198 -1.71 23.48 6.79
N LEU A 199 -2.73 22.72 6.37
CA LEU A 199 -4.13 22.85 6.81
C LEU A 199 -4.57 21.74 7.78
N GLY A 200 -3.79 20.67 7.95
CA GLY A 200 -3.91 19.72 9.06
C GLY A 200 -3.22 20.23 10.31
#